data_AF-A0A820HKV8-F1
#
_entry.id   AF-A0A820HKV8-F1
#
_cell.length_a   1.000
_cell.length_b   1.000
_cell.length_c   1.000
_cell.angle_alpha   90.00
_cell.angle_beta   90.00
_cell.angle_gamma   90.00
#
_symmetry.space_group_name_H-M   'P 1'
#
loop_
_entity.id
_entity.type
_entity.pdbx_description
1 polymer ?
#
loop_
_entity_poly.entity_id
_entity_poly.type
_entity_poly.pdbx_seq_one_letter_code
_entity_poly.pdbx_strand_id
1 'polypeptide(L)'
;MEDSEKENHQLCPLYPSTLLKHVQLDMSPNLELADVEQNLKNVQTGGIYTPDDCISRQKLAIIIPFRNRETQLKILLRHLHPFLQRQKRAYRMFVVEQFGNGTFNKGLIMNVAFNQASK
;
A
#
# COMPACT_ATOMS: atom_id res chain seq x y z
N MET A 1 -22.02 -22.14 -20.96
CA MET A 1 -22.07 -22.98 -19.74
C MET A 1 -20.62 -23.11 -19.36
N GLU A 2 -20.05 -22.27 -18.50
CA GLU A 2 -20.44 -21.99 -17.11
C GLU A 2 -20.21 -20.50 -16.78
N ASP A 3 -21.29 -19.80 -16.43
CA ASP A 3 -21.25 -18.53 -15.69
C ASP A 3 -21.47 -18.88 -14.21
N SER A 4 -20.38 -19.11 -13.48
CA SER A 4 -20.34 -19.43 -12.04
C SER A 4 -19.14 -18.66 -11.47
N GLU A 5 -19.19 -17.81 -10.44
CA GLU A 5 -20.13 -17.55 -9.36
C GLU A 5 -20.09 -16.04 -9.09
N LYS A 6 -21.23 -15.35 -8.98
CA LYS A 6 -21.24 -14.00 -8.41
C LYS A 6 -21.10 -14.15 -6.89
N GLU A 7 -19.88 -14.11 -6.37
CA GLU A 7 -19.67 -14.02 -4.92
C GLU A 7 -20.44 -12.82 -4.38
N ASN A 8 -21.42 -13.08 -3.51
CA ASN A 8 -22.27 -12.09 -2.85
C ASN A 8 -21.47 -11.39 -1.72
N HIS A 9 -20.32 -10.81 -2.05
CA HIS A 9 -19.50 -10.11 -1.08
C HIS A 9 -20.16 -8.77 -0.71
N GLN A 10 -20.58 -8.65 0.55
CA GLN A 10 -21.10 -7.39 1.09
C GLN A 10 -19.99 -6.32 1.11
N LEU A 11 -20.37 -5.04 1.04
CA LEU A 11 -19.43 -3.93 1.20
C LEU A 11 -18.72 -4.02 2.57
N CYS A 12 -17.41 -3.78 2.60
CA CYS A 12 -16.64 -3.73 3.84
C CYS A 12 -17.25 -2.70 4.83
N PRO A 13 -17.17 -2.94 6.15
CA PRO A 13 -17.65 -1.99 7.14
C PRO A 13 -16.90 -0.65 7.03
N LEU A 14 -17.59 0.46 7.35
CA LEU A 14 -16.93 1.78 7.39
C LEU A 14 -15.82 1.84 8.45
N TYR A 15 -16.03 1.13 9.55
CA TYR A 15 -15.08 0.99 10.66
C TYR A 15 -14.86 -0.50 10.95
N PRO A 16 -13.83 -1.12 10.35
CA PRO A 16 -13.52 -2.51 10.62
C PRO A 16 -13.11 -2.72 12.08
N SER A 17 -13.60 -3.81 12.69
CA SER A 17 -13.23 -4.23 14.05
C SER A 17 -11.75 -4.65 14.16
N THR A 18 -11.10 -4.92 13.03
CA THR A 18 -9.67 -5.24 12.92
C THR A 18 -8.74 -4.07 13.22
N LEU A 19 -9.26 -2.85 13.36
CA LEU A 19 -8.43 -1.67 13.66
C LEU A 19 -7.93 -1.68 15.10
N LEU A 20 -6.61 -1.53 15.24
CA LEU A 20 -5.95 -1.39 16.54
C LEU A 20 -6.01 0.08 16.98
N LYS A 21 -6.36 0.31 18.25
CA LYS A 21 -6.35 1.67 18.84
C LYS A 21 -4.93 2.22 18.99
N HIS A 22 -4.01 1.37 19.40
CA HIS A 22 -2.60 1.71 19.61
C HIS A 22 -1.73 0.71 18.88
N VAL A 23 -0.70 1.20 18.20
CA VAL A 23 0.31 0.40 17.51
C VAL A 23 1.67 0.96 17.90
N GLN A 24 2.55 0.09 18.39
CA GLN A 24 3.95 0.46 18.62
C GLN A 24 4.71 0.40 17.29
N LEU A 25 5.38 1.49 16.94
CA LEU A 25 6.16 1.57 15.71
C LEU A 25 7.61 1.13 15.98
N ASP A 26 8.08 0.15 15.22
CA ASP A 26 9.47 -0.24 15.17
C ASP A 26 10.20 0.61 14.12
N MET A 27 11.10 1.48 14.57
CA MET A 27 11.87 2.39 13.74
C MET A 27 13.32 1.93 13.53
N SER A 28 13.61 0.65 13.78
CA SER A 28 14.95 0.07 13.65
C SER A 28 15.45 0.20 12.20
N PRO A 29 16.66 0.77 11.96
CA PRO A 29 17.16 1.01 10.62
C PRO A 29 17.70 -0.25 9.92
N ASN A 30 18.03 -1.30 10.69
CA ASN A 30 18.60 -2.56 10.21
C ASN A 30 17.51 -3.51 9.70
N LEU A 31 16.67 -3.01 8.79
CA LEU A 31 15.56 -3.75 8.22
C LEU A 31 15.90 -4.16 6.79
N GLU A 32 15.86 -5.44 6.50
CA GLU A 32 15.98 -5.96 5.14
C GLU A 32 14.63 -5.97 4.44
N LEU A 33 14.61 -5.71 3.13
CA LEU A 33 13.35 -5.69 2.37
C LEU A 33 12.69 -7.07 2.34
N ALA A 34 13.50 -8.13 2.28
CA ALA A 34 13.02 -9.52 2.32
C ALA A 34 12.22 -9.82 3.60
N ASP A 35 12.65 -9.28 4.76
CA ASP A 35 11.92 -9.45 6.02
C ASP A 35 10.56 -8.74 5.97
N VAL A 36 10.48 -7.60 5.29
CA VAL A 36 9.21 -6.88 5.10
C VAL A 36 8.28 -7.70 4.21
N GLU A 37 8.77 -8.22 3.08
CA GLU A 37 7.98 -9.00 2.12
C GLU A 37 7.45 -10.31 2.72
N GLN A 38 8.26 -11.04 3.50
CA GLN A 38 7.83 -12.28 4.16
C GLN A 38 6.63 -12.08 5.11
N ASN A 39 6.53 -10.89 5.72
CA ASN A 39 5.43 -10.53 6.60
C ASN A 39 4.18 -10.02 5.85
N LEU A 40 4.26 -9.82 4.53
CA LEU A 40 3.22 -9.23 3.70
C LEU A 40 2.66 -10.22 2.67
N LYS A 41 2.36 -11.46 3.11
CA LYS A 41 1.93 -12.57 2.23
C LYS A 41 0.66 -12.32 1.44
N ASN A 42 -0.19 -11.41 1.90
CA ASN A 42 -1.45 -11.03 1.25
C ASN A 42 -1.30 -9.81 0.32
N VAL A 43 -0.09 -9.27 0.15
CA VAL A 43 0.20 -8.22 -0.82
C VAL A 43 0.70 -8.88 -2.10
N GLN A 44 -0.01 -8.64 -3.19
CA GLN A 44 0.36 -9.11 -4.52
C GLN A 44 1.51 -8.28 -5.09
N THR A 45 2.19 -8.83 -6.11
CA THR A 45 3.27 -8.14 -6.83
C THR A 45 2.84 -6.74 -7.29
N GLY A 46 3.73 -5.77 -7.12
CA GLY A 46 3.45 -4.36 -7.39
C GLY A 46 2.74 -3.62 -6.25
N GLY A 47 2.74 -4.18 -5.03
CA GLY A 47 2.23 -3.52 -3.83
C GLY A 47 0.71 -3.41 -3.81
N ILE A 48 0.02 -4.41 -4.37
CA ILE A 48 -1.43 -4.44 -4.53
C ILE A 48 -2.06 -5.26 -3.41
N TYR A 49 -3.13 -4.75 -2.82
CA TYR A 49 -3.93 -5.48 -1.85
C TYR A 49 -5.42 -5.23 -2.08
N THR A 50 -6.21 -6.29 -2.00
CA THR A 50 -7.68 -6.25 -1.97
C THR A 50 -8.15 -7.18 -0.85
N PRO A 51 -9.16 -6.80 -0.04
CA PRO A 51 -9.74 -7.72 0.94
C PRO A 51 -10.45 -8.89 0.25
N ASP A 52 -10.22 -10.10 0.73
CA ASP A 52 -10.80 -11.32 0.16
C ASP A 52 -12.21 -11.63 0.70
N ASP A 53 -12.59 -11.00 1.81
CA ASP A 53 -13.83 -11.28 2.56
C ASP A 53 -14.95 -10.24 2.36
N CYS A 54 -14.66 -9.13 1.68
CA CYS A 54 -15.62 -8.06 1.45
C CYS A 54 -15.24 -7.16 0.28
N ILE A 55 -16.23 -6.48 -0.32
CA ILE A 55 -15.97 -5.50 -1.38
C ILE A 55 -15.52 -4.18 -0.75
N SER A 56 -14.29 -3.76 -1.03
CA SER A 56 -13.79 -2.50 -0.51
C SER A 56 -14.57 -1.31 -1.09
N ARG A 57 -14.92 -0.36 -0.21
CA ARG A 57 -15.67 0.86 -0.59
C ARG A 57 -14.85 1.85 -1.41
N GLN A 58 -13.52 1.75 -1.34
CA GLN A 58 -12.60 2.68 -1.97
C GLN A 58 -11.45 1.90 -2.59
N LYS A 59 -11.01 2.34 -3.77
CA LYS A 59 -9.78 1.91 -4.41
C LYS A 59 -8.77 3.05 -4.30
N LEU A 60 -7.65 2.81 -3.64
CA LEU A 60 -6.67 3.85 -3.32
C LEU A 60 -5.38 3.66 -4.14
N ALA A 61 -4.91 4.75 -4.74
CA ALA A 61 -3.54 4.85 -5.24
C ALA A 61 -2.69 5.57 -4.19
N ILE A 62 -1.71 4.89 -3.62
CA ILE A 62 -0.82 5.45 -2.59
C ILE A 62 0.50 5.81 -3.25
N ILE A 63 0.73 7.11 -3.42
CA ILE A 63 1.91 7.63 -4.10
C ILE A 63 2.97 8.01 -3.06
N ILE A 64 4.15 7.43 -3.18
CA ILE A 64 5.30 7.67 -2.32
C ILE A 64 6.41 8.29 -3.16
N PRO A 65 6.59 9.63 -3.11
CA PRO A 65 7.73 10.27 -3.73
C PRO A 65 9.02 9.82 -3.04
N PHE A 66 9.99 9.36 -3.82
CA PHE A 66 11.18 8.71 -3.30
C PHE A 66 12.46 9.25 -3.92
N ARG A 67 13.52 9.37 -3.11
CA ARG A 67 14.91 9.56 -3.55
C ARG A 67 15.88 9.28 -2.41
N ASN A 68 16.79 8.32 -2.54
CA ASN A 68 17.88 8.04 -1.59
C ASN A 68 17.42 7.92 -0.12
N ARG A 69 16.30 7.22 0.13
CA ARG A 69 15.66 7.07 1.45
C ARG A 69 15.16 5.65 1.70
N GLU A 70 15.96 4.66 1.28
CA GLU A 70 15.57 3.25 1.31
C GLU A 70 15.20 2.78 2.72
N THR A 71 15.99 3.13 3.74
CA THR A 71 15.70 2.79 5.15
C THR A 71 14.32 3.29 5.58
N GLN A 72 13.97 4.54 5.25
CA GLN A 72 12.66 5.11 5.58
C GLN A 72 11.55 4.42 4.79
N LEU A 73 11.79 4.05 3.54
CA LEU A 73 10.83 3.33 2.72
C LEU A 73 10.55 1.95 3.32
N LYS A 74 11.57 1.19 3.72
CA LYS A 74 11.41 -0.14 4.34
C LYS A 74 10.57 -0.06 5.62
N ILE A 75 10.87 0.91 6.49
CA ILE A 75 10.10 1.16 7.72
C ILE A 75 8.65 1.56 7.38
N LEU A 76 8.46 2.44 6.41
CA LEU A 76 7.12 2.86 5.97
C LEU A 76 6.29 1.68 5.49
N LEU A 77 6.83 0.84 4.60
CA LEU A 77 6.12 -0.32 4.03
C LEU A 77 5.75 -1.33 5.13
N ARG A 78 6.67 -1.61 6.05
CA ARG A 78 6.45 -2.53 7.20
C ARG A 78 5.22 -2.15 8.03
N HIS A 79 4.98 -0.86 8.25
CA HIS A 79 3.88 -0.39 9.11
C HIS A 79 2.63 -0.04 8.33
N LEU A 80 2.78 0.54 7.14
CA LEU A 80 1.65 1.06 6.37
C LEU A 80 0.82 -0.05 5.75
N HIS A 81 1.44 -1.12 5.24
CA HIS A 81 0.70 -2.23 4.66
C HIS A 81 -0.27 -2.88 5.67
N PRO A 82 0.17 -3.33 6.87
CA PRO A 82 -0.75 -3.93 7.85
C PRO A 82 -1.82 -2.95 8.33
N PHE A 83 -1.49 -1.66 8.43
CA PHE A 83 -2.46 -0.63 8.80
C PHE A 83 -3.60 -0.52 7.79
N LEU A 84 -3.29 -0.43 6.50
CA LEU A 84 -4.30 -0.33 5.43
C LEU A 84 -5.11 -1.61 5.26
N GLN A 85 -4.47 -2.77 5.44
CA GLN A 85 -5.17 -4.06 5.40
C GLN A 85 -6.21 -4.17 6.53
N ARG A 86 -5.87 -3.73 7.75
CA ARG A 86 -6.82 -3.64 8.86
C ARG A 86 -7.96 -2.66 8.60
N GLN A 87 -7.76 -1.67 7.73
CA GLN A 87 -8.82 -0.76 7.28
C GLN A 87 -9.69 -1.34 6.15
N LYS A 88 -9.40 -2.55 5.65
CA LYS A 88 -10.12 -3.21 4.55
C LYS A 88 -10.22 -2.32 3.29
N ARG A 89 -9.15 -1.57 3.00
CA ARG A 89 -9.05 -0.71 1.80
C ARG A 89 -8.37 -1.49 0.68
N ALA A 90 -8.97 -1.50 -0.51
CA ALA A 90 -8.27 -1.94 -1.70
C ALA A 90 -7.28 -0.85 -2.11
N TYR A 91 -6.01 -1.18 -2.28
CA TYR A 91 -4.98 -0.20 -2.63
C TYR A 91 -3.88 -0.76 -3.52
N ARG A 92 -3.17 0.16 -4.18
CA ARG A 92 -1.89 -0.08 -4.84
C ARG A 92 -0.89 0.98 -4.44
N MET A 93 0.32 0.56 -4.07
CA MET A 93 1.42 1.48 -3.74
C MET A 93 2.28 1.79 -4.98
N PHE A 94 2.62 3.05 -5.15
CA PHE A 94 3.48 3.57 -6.21
C PHE A 94 4.65 4.31 -5.59
N VAL A 95 5.81 3.65 -5.51
CA VAL A 95 7.07 4.31 -5.14
C VAL A 95 7.63 4.95 -6.40
N VAL A 96 7.70 6.28 -6.42
CA VAL A 96 8.13 7.02 -7.61
C VAL A 96 9.43 7.74 -7.32
N GLU A 97 10.49 7.20 -7.92
CA GLU A 97 11.84 7.69 -7.76
C GLU A 97 12.12 8.89 -8.68
N GLN A 98 12.70 9.95 -8.11
CA GLN A 98 13.30 11.00 -8.93
C GLN A 98 14.78 10.70 -9.16
N PHE A 99 15.08 10.35 -10.41
CA PHE A 99 16.44 10.12 -10.87
C PHE A 99 17.26 11.42 -10.94
N GLY A 100 18.56 11.29 -10.66
CA GLY A 100 19.55 12.36 -10.79
C GLY A 100 19.74 13.24 -9.54
N ASN A 101 20.71 14.15 -9.63
CA ASN A 101 21.21 14.94 -8.51
C ASN A 101 20.63 16.37 -8.44
N GLY A 102 19.66 16.69 -9.30
CA GLY A 102 18.98 17.99 -9.28
C GLY A 102 18.13 18.20 -8.02
N THR A 103 17.47 19.35 -7.90
CA THR A 103 16.55 19.61 -6.77
C THR A 103 15.38 18.62 -6.76
N PHE A 104 14.99 18.14 -5.58
CA PHE A 104 13.84 17.24 -5.45
C PHE A 104 12.55 17.99 -5.81
N ASN A 105 11.83 17.52 -6.82
CA ASN A 105 10.58 18.09 -7.30
C ASN A 105 9.40 17.19 -6.93
N LYS A 106 8.94 17.31 -5.68
CA LYS A 106 7.82 16.54 -5.14
C LYS A 106 6.54 16.70 -5.98
N GLY A 107 6.22 17.91 -6.44
CA GLY A 107 5.01 18.20 -7.21
C GLY A 107 4.99 17.48 -8.56
N LEU A 108 6.11 17.55 -9.30
CA LEU A 108 6.26 16.82 -10.56
C LEU A 108 6.08 15.32 -10.38
N ILE A 109 6.76 14.74 -9.39
CA ILE A 109 6.68 13.30 -9.09
C ILE A 109 5.24 12.88 -8.80
N MET A 110 4.54 13.63 -7.94
CA MET A 110 3.15 13.35 -7.60
C MET A 110 2.22 13.42 -8.82
N ASN A 111 2.41 14.40 -9.70
CA ASN A 111 1.60 14.54 -10.91
C ASN A 111 1.82 13.38 -11.90
N VAL A 112 3.09 13.00 -12.11
CA VAL A 112 3.43 11.84 -12.97
C VAL A 112 2.83 10.56 -12.39
N ALA A 113 2.96 10.37 -11.09
CA ALA A 113 2.43 9.21 -10.38
C ALA A 113 0.90 9.13 -10.47
N PHE A 114 0.20 10.26 -10.31
CA PHE A 114 -1.26 10.32 -10.46
C PHE A 114 -1.70 9.89 -11.86
N ASN A 115 -1.04 10.42 -12.90
CA ASN A 115 -1.33 10.05 -14.29
C ASN A 115 -1.04 8.57 -14.54
N GLN A 116 0.01 8.00 -13.94
CA GLN A 116 0.33 6.58 -14.09
C GLN A 116 -0.61 5.67 -13.32
N ALA A 117 -1.07 6.09 -12.14
CA ALA A 117 -2.01 5.34 -11.31
C ALA A 117 -3.45 5.37 -11.83
N SER A 118 -3.78 6.36 -12.68
CA SER A 118 -5.09 6.52 -13.29
C SER A 118 -5.23 5.81 -14.65
N LYS A 119 -4.17 5.13 -15.11
CA LYS A 119 -4.18 4.24 -16.28
C LYS A 119 -4.57 2.83 -15.85
#